data_AF-A0A969VPJ8-F1
#
_entry.id   AF-A0A969VPJ8-F1
#
_cell.length_a   1.000
_cell.length_b   1.000
_cell.length_c   1.000
_cell.angle_alpha   90.00
_cell.angle_beta   90.00
_cell.angle_gamma   90.00
#
_symmetry.space_group_name_H-M   'P 1'
#
loop_
_entity.id
_entity.type
_entity.pdbx_description
1 polymer ?
#
loop_
_entity_poly.entity_id
_entity_poly.type
_entity_poly.pdbx_seq_one_letter_code
_entity_poly.pdbx_strand_id
1 'polypeptide(L)' 'MARKALIVKALKTPKYSTRLVRRCKVCGRKGGYLRYFDMCRICT' A
#
# COMPACT_ATOMS: atom_id res chain seq x y z
N MET A 1 -6.66 -8.54 6.73
CA MET A 1 -7.20 -7.17 6.55
C MET A 1 -6.16 -6.17 7.05
N ALA A 2 -5.97 -5.03 6.36
CA ALA A 2 -4.96 -4.07 6.75
C ALA A 2 -5.47 -3.09 7.82
N ARG A 3 -4.63 -2.76 8.82
CA ARG A 3 -4.97 -1.77 9.85
C ARG A 3 -5.21 -0.39 9.21
N LYS A 4 -6.39 0.20 9.42
CA LYS A 4 -6.81 1.50 8.84
C LYS A 4 -5.76 2.59 9.05
N ALA A 5 -5.22 2.70 10.27
CA ALA A 5 -4.17 3.67 10.61
C ALA A 5 -2.93 3.58 9.69
N LEU A 6 -2.55 2.37 9.28
CA LEU A 6 -1.39 2.18 8.41
C LEU A 6 -1.68 2.48 6.95
N ILE A 7 -2.94 2.38 6.51
CA ILE A 7 -3.36 2.80 5.17
C ILE A 7 -3.28 4.32 5.10
N VAL A 8 -3.87 5.03 6.07
CA VAL A 8 -3.81 6.49 6.15
C VAL A 8 -2.36 6.99 6.21
N LYS A 9 -1.49 6.33 7.00
CA LYS A 9 -0.05 6.67 7.04
C LYS A 9 0.65 6.50 5.68
N ALA A 10 0.26 5.51 4.89
CA ALA A 10 0.84 5.27 3.56
C ALA A 10 0.34 6.25 2.49
N LEU A 11 -0.86 6.82 2.67
CA LEU A 11 -1.42 7.85 1.79
C LEU A 11 -0.81 9.24 2.05
N LYS A 12 -0.31 9.49 3.26
CA LYS A 12 0.38 10.76 3.58
C LYS A 12 1.70 10.87 2.81
N THR A 13 2.03 12.10 2.40
CA THR A 13 3.34 12.40 1.81
C THR A 13 4.44 12.11 2.83
N PRO A 14 5.37 11.19 2.52
CA PRO A 14 6.45 10.87 3.44
C PRO A 14 7.50 11.98 3.45
N LYS A 15 8.09 12.26 4.63
CA LYS A 15 9.21 13.22 4.76
C LYS A 15 10.43 12.85 3.91
N TYR A 16 10.64 11.56 3.65
CA TYR A 16 11.74 11.04 2.85
C TYR A 16 11.20 10.07 1.81
N SER A 17 11.73 10.12 0.59
CA SER A 17 11.32 9.27 -0.54
C SER A 17 11.47 7.77 -0.22
N THR A 18 12.48 7.40 0.57
CA THR A 18 12.74 6.03 1.03
C THR A 18 11.64 5.45 1.91
N ARG A 19 10.78 6.28 2.52
CA ARG A 19 9.68 5.85 3.40
C ARG A 19 8.37 5.57 2.65
N LEU A 20 8.36 5.66 1.32
CA LEU A 20 7.17 5.38 0.53
C LEU A 20 6.79 3.90 0.63
N VAL A 21 5.62 3.61 1.21
CA VAL A 21 5.10 2.24 1.35
C VAL A 21 3.93 2.06 0.41
N ARG A 22 4.10 1.24 -0.63
CA ARG A 22 3.00 0.89 -1.54
C ARG A 22 2.11 -0.17 -0.91
N ARG A 23 0.81 0.05 -0.98
CA ARG A 23 -0.24 -0.84 -0.47
C ARG A 23 -1.28 -1.01 -1.55
N CYS A 24 -1.85 -2.20 -1.66
CA CYS A 24 -2.95 -2.45 -2.58
C CYS A 24 -4.14 -1.51 -2.30
N LYS A 25 -4.73 -0.96 -3.36
CA LYS A 25 -5.92 -0.08 -3.27
C LYS A 25 -7.18 -0.80 -2.78
N VAL A 26 -7.35 -2.08 -3.13
CA VAL A 26 -8.52 -2.89 -2.74
C VAL A 26 -8.39 -3.40 -1.30
N CYS A 27 -7.25 -4.04 -1.01
CA CYS A 27 -7.09 -4.88 0.18
C CYS A 27 -6.22 -4.22 1.29
N GLY A 28 -5.49 -3.15 0.96
CA GLY A 28 -4.57 -2.45 1.86
C GLY A 28 -3.30 -3.22 2.24
N ARG A 29 -3.05 -4.38 1.61
CA ARG A 29 -1.92 -5.28 1.92
C ARG A 29 -0.59 -4.63 1.54
N LYS A 30 0.41 -4.80 2.42
CA LYS A 30 1.78 -4.29 2.26
C LYS A 30 2.61 -5.15 1.28
N GLY A 31 2.35 -6.45 1.21
CA GLY A 31 3.17 -7.42 0.47
C GLY A 31 2.56 -7.86 -0.87
N GLY A 32 3.44 -8.13 -1.84
CA GLY A 32 3.04 -8.58 -3.18
C GLY A 32 2.34 -7.49 -3.99
N TYR A 33 2.83 -6.25 -3.89
CA TYR A 33 2.28 -5.10 -4.63
C TYR A 33 2.73 -5.15 -6.11
N LEU A 34 1.76 -5.29 -7.01
CA LEU A 34 1.94 -5.24 -8.44
C LEU A 34 1.82 -3.79 -8.91
N ARG A 35 2.94 -3.19 -9.34
CA ARG A 35 3.01 -1.77 -9.69
C ARG A 35 2.21 -1.40 -10.93
N TYR A 36 2.10 -2.31 -11.90
CA TYR A 36 1.29 -2.10 -13.10
C TYR A 36 -0.21 -1.99 -12.81
N PHE A 37 -0.69 -2.75 -11.82
CA PHE A 37 -2.12 -2.87 -11.52
C PHE A 37 -2.53 -2.15 -10.22
N ASP A 38 -1.58 -1.54 -9.50
CA ASP A 38 -1.79 -0.95 -8.17
C ASP A 38 -2.49 -1.87 -7.13
N MET A 39 -2.29 -3.18 -7.27
CA MET A 39 -3.00 -4.21 -6.50
C MET A 39 -2.08 -5.23 -5.84
N CYS A 40 -2.64 -6.00 -4.90
CA CYS A 40 -1.94 -7.11 -4.24
C CYS A 40 -2.11 -8.38 -5.09
N ARG A 41 -1.08 -9.24 -5.14
CA ARG A 41 -1.09 -10.53 -5.88
C ARG A 41 -2.22 -11.54 -5.56
N ILE A 42 -3.08 -11.22 -4.59
CA ILE A 42 -4.16 -12.09 -4.11
C ILE A 42 -5.53 -11.53 -4.51
N CYS A 43 -5.65 -10.21 -4.67
CA CYS A 43 -6.92 -9.57 -4.98
C CYS A 43 -7.12 -9.38 -6.48
N THR A 44 -6.54 -10.30 -7.27
CA THR A 44 -7.11 -10.65 -8.56
C THR A 44 -8.52 -11.17 -8.37
#